data_AF-A0A8X6XKV5-F1
#
_entry.id   AF-A0A8X6XKV5-F1
#
_cell.length_a   1.000
_cell.length_b   1.000
_cell.length_c   1.000
_cell.angle_alpha   90.00
_cell.angle_beta   90.00
_cell.angle_gamma   90.00
#
_symmetry.space_group_name_H-M   'P 1'
#
loop_
_entity.id
_entity.type
_entity.pdbx_description
1 polymer ?
#
loop_
_entity_poly.entity_id
_entity_poly.type
_entity_poly.pdbx_seq_one_letter_code
_entity_poly.pdbx_strand_id
1 'polypeptide(L)' 'MTLRPVIDYGSELLVTASDSALSKLDIVQNKTLRSITGATTSTPVAAMQLQTEIFGTSERRQYSALSLG' A
#
# COMPACT_ATOMS: atom_id res chain seq x y z
N MET A 1 -8.79 -8.23 9.72
CA MET A 1 -9.38 -7.67 8.49
C MET A 1 -8.23 -7.28 7.57
N THR A 2 -7.94 -8.09 6.56
CA THR A 2 -6.74 -7.94 5.71
C THR A 2 -7.04 -7.00 4.55
N LEU A 3 -6.26 -5.91 4.41
CA LEU A 3 -6.31 -4.97 3.27
C LEU A 3 -5.77 -5.59 1.97
N ARG A 4 -5.02 -6.68 2.08
CA ARG A 4 -4.30 -7.34 0.98
C ARG A 4 -5.23 -7.83 -0.15
N PRO A 5 -6.34 -8.57 0.12
CA PRO A 5 -7.25 -9.01 -0.94
C PRO A 5 -7.95 -7.85 -1.65
N VAL A 6 -8.35 -6.81 -0.91
CA VAL A 6 -9.03 -5.64 -1.51
C VAL A 6 -8.12 -4.89 -2.47
N ILE A 7 -6.82 -4.81 -2.15
CA ILE A 7 -5.83 -4.16 -3.01
C ILE A 7 -5.44 -5.05 -4.20
N ASP A 8 -5.30 -6.37 -4.00
CA ASP A 8 -4.89 -7.31 -5.05
C ASP A 8 -6.00 -7.60 -6.09
N TYR A 9 -7.27 -7.62 -5.67
CA TYR A 9 -8.42 -7.81 -6.56
C TYR A 9 -9.05 -6.49 -7.04
N GLY A 10 -8.79 -5.38 -6.36
CA GLY A 10 -9.31 -4.04 -6.70
C GLY A 10 -8.37 -3.20 -7.59
N SER A 11 -7.36 -3.82 -8.19
CA SER A 11 -6.29 -3.17 -8.96
C SER A 11 -6.81 -2.23 -10.06
N GLU A 12 -7.86 -2.63 -10.77
CA GLU A 12 -8.51 -1.81 -11.81
C GLU A 12 -9.13 -0.52 -11.24
N LEU A 13 -9.79 -0.61 -10.08
CA LEU A 13 -10.37 0.54 -9.38
C LEU A 13 -9.29 1.47 -8.83
N LEU A 14 -8.15 0.92 -8.42
CA LEU A 14 -6.99 1.68 -7.95
C LEU A 14 -6.27 2.43 -9.08
N VAL A 15 -6.33 1.91 -10.32
CA VAL A 15 -5.81 2.59 -11.51
C VAL A 15 -6.69 3.80 -11.86
N THR A 16 -8.01 3.70 -11.68
CA THR A 16 -8.96 4.79 -11.99
C THR A 16 -9.24 5.75 -10.82
N ALA A 17 -8.71 5.46 -9.63
CA ALA A 17 -8.94 6.28 -8.44
C ALA A 17 -8.22 7.63 -8.52
N SER A 18 -8.82 8.67 -7.95
CA SER A 18 -8.19 10.00 -7.89
C SER A 18 -6.97 10.01 -6.95
N ASP A 19 -5.98 10.86 -7.26
CA ASP A 19 -4.78 11.03 -6.42
C ASP A 19 -5.11 11.37 -4.95
N SER A 20 -6.21 12.11 -4.74
CA SER A 20 -6.70 12.44 -3.40
C SER A 20 -7.20 11.23 -2.61
N ALA A 21 -7.82 10.25 -3.27
CA ALA A 21 -8.25 9.00 -2.64
C ALA A 21 -7.05 8.08 -2.37
N LEU A 22 -6.10 8.03 -3.32
CA LEU A 22 -4.86 7.26 -3.19
C LEU A 22 -3.98 7.77 -2.04
N SER A 23 -3.84 9.09 -1.90
CA SER A 23 -3.09 9.69 -0.78
C SER A 23 -3.70 9.32 0.58
N LYS A 24 -5.04 9.28 0.69
CA LYS A 24 -5.71 8.81 1.91
C LYS A 24 -5.46 7.32 2.17
N LEU A 25 -5.46 6.51 1.12
CA LEU A 25 -5.17 5.07 1.22
C LEU A 25 -3.73 4.82 1.70
N ASP A 26 -2.76 5.57 1.20
CA ASP A 26 -1.36 5.51 1.66
C ASP A 26 -1.22 5.84 3.14
N ILE A 27 -1.94 6.85 3.63
CA ILE A 27 -1.95 7.20 5.06
C ILE A 27 -2.48 6.03 5.91
N VAL A 28 -3.57 5.39 5.47
CA VAL A 28 -4.16 4.24 6.18
C VAL A 28 -3.25 3.02 6.12
N GLN A 29 -2.63 2.74 4.97
CA GLN A 29 -1.66 1.66 4.82
C GLN A 29 -0.46 1.87 5.74
N ASN A 30 0.11 3.07 5.77
CA ASN A 30 1.27 3.38 6.61
C ASN A 30 0.97 3.25 8.11
N LYS A 31 -0.24 3.65 8.54
CA LYS A 31 -0.69 3.42 9.93
C LYS A 31 -0.83 1.93 10.22
N THR A 32 -1.42 1.18 9.29
CA THR A 32 -1.59 -0.28 9.44
C THR A 32 -0.23 -0.98 9.53
N LEU A 33 0.73 -0.62 8.68
CA LEU A 33 2.10 -1.14 8.69
C LEU A 33 2.76 -0.92 10.06
N ARG A 34 2.60 0.27 10.65
CA ARG A 34 3.10 0.54 12.01
C ARG A 34 2.43 -0.35 13.05
N SER A 35 1.11 -0.48 13.00
CA SER A 35 0.37 -1.30 13.96
C SER A 35 0.77 -2.78 13.91
N ILE A 36 0.95 -3.35 12.70
CA ILE A 36 1.30 -4.78 12.58
C ILE A 36 2.77 -5.07 12.88
N THR A 37 3.66 -4.10 12.66
CA THR A 37 5.11 -4.25 12.96
C THR A 37 5.46 -3.84 14.39
N GLY A 38 4.51 -3.25 15.13
CA GLY A 38 4.79 -2.62 16.43
C GLY A 38 5.73 -1.41 16.31
N ALA A 39 5.87 -0.84 15.11
CA ALA A 39 6.80 0.25 14.84
C ALA A 39 6.26 1.59 15.36
N THR A 40 7.17 2.43 15.84
CA THR A 40 6.84 3.79 16.29
C THR A 40 6.57 4.69 15.10
N THR A 41 6.02 5.89 15.34
CA THR A 41 5.79 6.90 14.27
C THR A 41 7.07 7.42 13.63
N SER A 42 8.21 7.34 14.33
CA SER A 42 9.52 7.75 13.83
C SER A 42 10.17 6.70 12.91
N THR A 43 9.67 5.46 12.89
CA THR A 43 10.21 4.42 12.00
C THR A 43 9.94 4.79 10.53
N PRO A 44 10.96 4.75 9.65
CA PRO A 44 10.77 4.96 8.22
C PRO A 44 9.83 3.92 7.60
N VAL A 45 8.95 4.36 6.69
CA VAL A 45 7.99 3.46 6.02
C VAL A 45 8.71 2.38 5.21
N ALA A 46 9.79 2.74 4.51
CA ALA A 46 10.59 1.78 3.74
C ALA A 46 11.13 0.61 4.58
N ALA A 47 11.54 0.87 5.83
CA ALA A 47 12.00 -0.19 6.74
C ALA A 47 10.87 -1.16 7.10
N MET A 48 9.65 -0.63 7.32
CA MET A 48 8.47 -1.45 7.60
C MET A 48 8.03 -2.25 6.38
N GLN A 49 8.11 -1.65 5.18
CA GLN A 49 7.77 -2.33 3.92
C GLN A 49 8.74 -3.48 3.64
N LEU A 50 10.05 -3.29 3.85
CA LEU A 50 11.05 -4.33 3.72
C LEU A 50 10.80 -5.47 4.71
N GLN A 51 10.54 -5.14 5.99
CA GLN A 51 10.28 -6.13 7.02
C GLN A 51 9.02 -6.96 6.78
N THR A 52 8.00 -6.37 6.16
CA THR A 52 6.68 -7.01 5.93
C THR A 52 6.52 -7.57 4.53
N GLU A 53 7.44 -7.25 3.62
CA GLU A 53 7.31 -7.48 2.17
C GLU A 53 6.03 -6.86 1.58
N ILE A 54 5.48 -5.83 2.23
CA ILE A 54 4.28 -5.11 1.78
C ILE A 54 4.74 -3.76 1.21
N PHE A 55 4.85 -3.69 -0.12
CA PHE A 55 5.23 -2.48 -0.84
C PHE A 55 4.14 -1.41 -0.86
N GLY A 56 4.53 -0.17 -1.15
CA GLY A 56 3.61 0.97 -1.18
C GLY A 56 2.57 0.84 -2.30
N THR A 57 1.43 1.52 -2.17
CA THR A 57 0.37 1.45 -3.20
C THR A 57 0.88 1.89 -4.58
N SER A 58 1.76 2.90 -4.63
CA SER A 58 2.31 3.41 -5.89
C SER A 58 3.24 2.41 -6.58
N GLU A 59 4.09 1.72 -5.83
CA GLU A 59 4.97 0.66 -6.37
C GLU A 59 4.12 -0.52 -6.86
N ARG A 60 3.12 -0.94 -6.08
CA ARG A 60 2.22 -2.03 -6.47
C ARG A 60 1.37 -1.70 -7.69
N ARG A 61 0.98 -0.43 -7.89
CA ARG A 61 0.34 0.03 -9.13
C ARG A 61 1.27 -0.08 -10.33
N GLN A 62 2.55 0.28 -10.20
CA GLN A 62 3.52 0.11 -11.29
C GLN A 62 3.69 -1.35 -11.67
N TYR A 63 3.81 -2.25 -10.69
CA TYR A 63 3.84 -3.70 -10.96
C TYR A 63 2.53 -4.22 -11.58
N SER A 64 1.38 -3.72 -11.14
CA SER A 64 0.08 -4.10 -11.68
C SER A 64 -0.11 -3.59 -13.12
N ALA A 65 0.28 -2.34 -13.40
CA ALA A 65 0.23 -1.77 -14.74
C ALA A 65 1.22 -2.46 -15.70
N LEU A 66 2.39 -2.88 -15.21
CA LEU A 66 3.39 -3.60 -16.01
C LEU A 66 2.97 -5.06 -16.29
N SER A 67 2.18 -5.68 -15.42
CA SER A 67 1.67 -7.05 -15.62
C SER A 67 0.39 -7.12 -16.47
N LEU A 68 -0.22 -5.97 -16.78
CA LEU A 68 -1.40 -5.81 -17.63
C LEU A 68 -1.06 -5.45 -19.09
N GLY A 69 0.23 -5.44 -19.47
CA GLY A 69 0.73 -5.28 -20.84
C GLY A 69 1.43 -6.53 -21.34
#